data_AF-A0A948V6H7-F1
#
_entry.id   AF-A0A948V6H7-F1
#
_cell.length_a   1.000
_cell.length_b   1.000
_cell.length_c   1.000
_cell.angle_alpha   90.00
_cell.angle_beta   90.00
_cell.angle_gamma   90.00
#
_symmetry.space_group_name_H-M   'P 1'
#
loop_
_entity.id
_entity.type
_entity.pdbx_description
1 polymer ?
#
loop_
_entity_poly.entity_id
_entity_poly.type
_entity_poly.pdbx_seq_one_letter_code
_entity_poly.pdbx_strand_id
1 'polypeptide(L)'
;FVKAESDKIYFYQLINVDITVNPDSTFDVIEKQTYNLLGSFEYFYRDIELKGLDHISNIEVFNNQGRKLNEDEYRTFYKNGRWHVHSMEFSQKEFWA
;
A
#
# COMPACT_ATOMS: atom_id res chain seq x y z
N PHE A 1 -12.19 29.87 16.57
CA PHE A 1 -10.99 29.15 17.07
C PHE A 1 -10.42 28.35 15.91
N VAL A 2 -9.21 28.67 15.46
CA VAL A 2 -8.52 27.86 14.44
C VAL A 2 -7.95 26.66 15.17
N LYS A 3 -8.50 25.47 14.93
CA LYS A 3 -7.95 24.22 15.44
C LYS A 3 -6.64 24.00 14.69
N ALA A 4 -5.50 24.05 15.38
CA ALA A 4 -4.23 23.63 14.79
C ALA A 4 -4.43 22.19 14.29
N GLU A 5 -4.28 21.96 12.99
CA GLU A 5 -4.17 20.59 12.49
C GLU A 5 -3.00 19.95 13.21
N SER A 6 -3.28 18.87 13.93
CA SER A 6 -2.24 18.01 14.50
C SER A 6 -1.32 17.60 13.37
N ASP A 7 0.00 17.73 13.56
CA ASP A 7 0.99 17.19 12.63
C ASP A 7 0.65 15.72 12.34
N LYS A 8 0.49 15.39 11.05
CA LYS A 8 0.28 14.01 10.60
C LYS A 8 1.63 13.32 10.58
N ILE A 9 1.81 12.32 11.44
CA ILE A 9 3.07 11.57 11.54
C ILE A 9 2.78 10.12 11.19
N TYR A 10 3.58 9.55 10.30
CA TYR A 10 3.62 8.11 10.09
C TYR A 10 5.06 7.62 10.08
N PHE A 11 5.26 6.39 10.54
CA PHE A 11 6.54 5.71 10.41
C PHE A 11 6.31 4.21 10.29
N TYR A 12 7.22 3.55 9.57
CA TYR A 12 7.22 2.10 9.45
C TYR A 12 7.63 1.47 10.77
N GLN A 13 6.80 0.55 11.24
CA GLN A 13 7.19 -0.37 12.31
C GLN A 13 7.91 -1.58 11.74
N LEU A 14 7.35 -2.15 10.66
CA LEU A 14 7.85 -3.37 10.05
C LEU A 14 7.46 -3.40 8.57
N ILE A 15 8.36 -3.89 7.74
CA ILE A 15 8.07 -4.32 6.37
C ILE A 15 8.55 -5.76 6.29
N ASN A 16 7.62 -6.68 6.02
CA ASN A 16 7.93 -8.09 5.76
C ASN A 16 7.70 -8.37 4.27
N VAL A 17 8.65 -9.05 3.63
CA VAL A 17 8.62 -9.37 2.20
C VAL A 17 8.95 -10.84 2.03
N ASP A 18 8.02 -11.59 1.46
CA ASP A 18 8.21 -12.97 1.04
C ASP A 18 8.27 -13.00 -0.49
N ILE A 19 9.34 -13.60 -1.04
CA ILE A 19 9.57 -13.73 -2.48
C ILE A 19 9.68 -15.21 -2.84
N THR A 20 8.86 -15.67 -3.76
CA THR A 20 8.94 -17.03 -4.33
C THR A 20 9.37 -16.93 -5.78
N VAL A 21 10.50 -17.56 -6.14
CA VAL A 21 10.99 -17.58 -7.53
C VAL A 21 10.47 -18.85 -8.21
N ASN A 22 9.83 -18.67 -9.36
CA ASN A 22 9.20 -19.73 -10.11
C ASN A 22 10.15 -20.29 -11.20
N PRO A 23 10.01 -21.55 -11.62
CA PRO A 23 10.86 -22.16 -12.66
C PRO A 23 10.78 -21.50 -14.05
N ASP A 24 9.70 -20.76 -14.31
CA ASP A 24 9.43 -20.07 -15.57
C ASP A 24 10.01 -18.64 -15.61
N SER A 25 10.92 -18.31 -14.69
CA SER A 25 11.55 -16.99 -14.53
C SER A 25 10.58 -15.87 -14.11
N THR A 26 9.41 -16.23 -13.59
CA THR A 26 8.54 -15.30 -12.83
C THR A 26 8.85 -15.37 -11.34
N PHE A 27 8.30 -14.43 -10.56
CA PHE A 27 8.36 -14.48 -9.10
C PHE A 27 7.10 -13.87 -8.50
N ASP A 28 6.66 -14.46 -7.40
CA ASP A 28 5.55 -13.96 -6.58
C ASP A 28 6.09 -13.18 -5.40
N VAL A 29 5.44 -12.05 -5.08
CA VAL A 29 5.81 -11.18 -3.95
C VAL A 29 4.61 -10.97 -3.05
N ILE A 30 4.82 -11.19 -1.75
CA ILE A 30 3.90 -10.77 -0.70
C ILE A 30 4.63 -9.76 0.17
N GLU A 31 4.13 -8.52 0.21
CA GLU A 31 4.66 -7.46 1.06
C GLU A 31 3.61 -7.05 2.11
N LYS A 32 3.99 -7.09 3.40
CA LYS A 32 3.16 -6.60 4.51
C LYS A 32 3.85 -5.41 5.17
N GLN A 33 3.22 -4.24 5.09
CA GLN A 33 3.69 -3.00 5.70
C GLN A 33 2.85 -2.69 6.94
N THR A 34 3.51 -2.56 8.09
CA THR A 34 2.89 -2.15 9.36
C THR A 34 3.34 -0.74 9.72
N TYR A 35 2.38 0.13 9.99
CA TYR A 35 2.61 1.55 10.27
C TYR A 35 2.12 1.94 11.65
N ASN A 36 2.80 2.90 12.26
CA ASN A 36 2.25 3.70 13.34
C ASN A 36 1.76 5.02 12.77
N LEU A 37 0.50 5.37 13.05
CA LEU A 37 -0.17 6.55 12.51
C LEU A 37 -0.58 7.48 13.65
N LEU A 38 -0.17 8.75 13.56
CA LEU A 38 -0.67 9.85 14.36
C LEU A 38 -1.39 10.83 13.43
N GLY A 39 -2.72 10.92 13.55
CA GLY A 39 -3.57 11.73 12.69
C GLY A 39 -4.32 10.95 11.60
N SER A 40 -5.05 11.67 10.76
CA SER A 40 -5.91 11.10 9.70
C SER A 40 -5.25 11.12 8.34
N PHE A 41 -5.21 9.98 7.67
CA PHE A 41 -4.60 9.77 6.37
C PHE A 41 -5.66 9.34 5.36
N GLU A 42 -5.70 9.96 4.19
CA GLU A 42 -6.73 9.64 3.18
C GLU A 42 -6.36 8.41 2.35
N TYR A 43 -5.07 8.18 2.13
CA TYR A 43 -4.57 7.07 1.34
C TYR A 43 -3.16 6.68 1.76
N PHE A 44 -2.79 5.45 1.43
CA PHE A 44 -1.41 4.97 1.43
C PHE A 44 -1.03 4.54 0.02
N TYR A 45 0.24 4.66 -0.31
CA TYR A 45 0.72 4.27 -1.63
C TYR A 45 1.99 3.43 -1.57
N ARG A 46 2.15 2.58 -2.58
CA ARG A 46 3.34 1.79 -2.84
C ARG A 46 3.75 1.94 -4.30
N ASP A 47 4.98 2.39 -4.50
CA ASP A 47 5.61 2.43 -5.81
C ASP A 47 6.54 1.22 -5.97
N ILE A 48 6.42 0.54 -7.11
CA ILE A 48 7.26 -0.59 -7.50
C ILE A 48 8.02 -0.18 -8.77
N GLU A 49 9.35 -0.23 -8.73
CA GLU A 49 10.18 0.06 -9.90
C GLU A 49 10.14 -1.10 -10.89
N LEU A 50 9.91 -0.80 -12.16
CA LEU A 50 9.87 -1.83 -13.22
C LEU A 50 11.23 -2.08 -13.88
N LYS A 51 12.31 -1.50 -13.36
CA LYS A 51 13.62 -1.66 -13.96
C LYS A 51 14.04 -3.13 -13.88
N GLY A 52 14.14 -3.79 -15.03
CA GLY A 52 14.47 -5.21 -15.13
C GLY A 52 13.26 -6.15 -15.00
N LEU A 53 12.04 -5.61 -14.95
CA LEU A 53 10.79 -6.36 -15.01
C LEU A 53 10.16 -6.17 -16.39
N ASP A 54 9.63 -7.25 -16.95
CA ASP A 54 8.83 -7.19 -18.18
C ASP A 54 7.44 -6.58 -17.90
N HIS A 55 6.71 -7.18 -16.96
CA HIS A 55 5.43 -6.68 -16.48
C HIS A 55 5.14 -7.12 -15.03
N ILE A 56 4.13 -6.52 -14.42
CA ILE A 56 3.54 -6.97 -13.16
C ILE A 56 2.08 -7.32 -13.45
N SER A 57 1.62 -8.47 -12.95
CA SER A 57 0.25 -8.93 -13.06
C SER A 57 -0.28 -9.36 -11.69
N ASN A 58 -1.57 -9.71 -11.64
CA ASN A 58 -2.19 -10.36 -10.46
C ASN A 58 -2.04 -9.56 -9.15
N ILE A 59 -2.13 -8.24 -9.24
CA ILE A 59 -2.00 -7.38 -8.07
C ILE A 59 -3.26 -7.49 -7.21
N GLU A 60 -3.05 -7.85 -5.95
CA GLU A 60 -4.09 -7.91 -4.94
C GLU A 60 -3.66 -7.06 -3.74
N VAL A 61 -4.59 -6.28 -3.21
CA VAL A 61 -4.34 -5.43 -2.04
C VAL A 61 -5.20 -5.95 -0.90
N PHE A 62 -4.60 -6.13 0.26
CA PHE A 62 -5.28 -6.62 1.46
C PHE A 62 -5.18 -5.59 2.57
N ASN A 63 -6.20 -5.58 3.42
CA ASN A 63 -6.16 -4.76 4.62
C ASN A 63 -5.48 -5.45 5.81
N ASN A 64 -5.40 -4.73 6.93
CA ASN A 64 -4.82 -5.24 8.18
C ASN A 64 -5.55 -6.47 8.77
N GLN A 65 -6.81 -6.70 8.39
CA GLN A 65 -7.61 -7.88 8.77
C GLN A 65 -7.44 -9.06 7.79
N GLY A 66 -6.65 -8.89 6.73
CA GLY A 66 -6.48 -9.90 5.67
C GLY A 66 -7.65 -9.96 4.69
N ARG A 67 -8.56 -8.99 4.71
CA ARG A 67 -9.62 -8.86 3.70
C ARG A 67 -9.02 -8.26 2.44
N LYS A 68 -9.23 -8.92 1.30
CA LYS A 68 -8.92 -8.37 -0.03
C LYS A 68 -9.77 -7.14 -0.30
N LEU A 69 -9.15 -6.05 -0.74
CA LEU A 69 -9.82 -4.83 -1.16
C LEU A 69 -10.46 -5.02 -2.54
N ASN A 70 -11.61 -4.39 -2.74
CA ASN A 70 -12.30 -4.31 -4.02
C ASN A 70 -11.67 -3.23 -4.92
N GLU A 71 -11.95 -3.27 -6.23
CA GLU A 71 -11.38 -2.35 -7.22
C GLU A 71 -11.76 -0.87 -7.01
N ASP A 72 -12.81 -0.58 -6.23
CA ASP A 72 -13.21 0.76 -5.82
C ASP A 72 -12.51 1.25 -4.55
N GLU A 73 -11.82 0.36 -3.81
CA GLU A 73 -11.11 0.64 -2.56
C GLU A 73 -9.60 0.88 -2.76
N TYR A 74 -9.06 0.55 -3.94
CA TYR A 74 -7.69 0.86 -4.32
C TYR A 74 -7.58 1.18 -5.81
N ARG A 75 -6.49 1.82 -6.22
CA ARG A 75 -6.18 2.08 -7.63
C ARG A 75 -4.78 1.64 -7.94
N THR A 76 -4.60 1.08 -9.12
CA THR A 76 -3.28 0.80 -9.68
C THR A 76 -3.11 1.51 -11.01
N PHE A 77 -1.92 2.05 -11.25
CA PHE A 77 -1.61 2.70 -12.52
C PHE A 77 -0.12 2.71 -12.79
N TYR A 78 0.23 2.75 -14.07
CA TYR A 78 1.61 2.90 -14.51
C TYR A 78 1.92 4.36 -14.80
N LYS A 79 3.05 4.85 -14.27
CA LYS A 79 3.57 6.18 -14.60
C LYS A 79 5.07 6.25 -14.33
N ASN A 80 5.83 6.79 -15.29
CA ASN A 80 7.27 7.07 -15.18
C ASN A 80 8.12 5.85 -14.80
N GLY A 81 7.89 4.68 -15.43
CA GLY A 81 8.67 3.47 -15.15
C GLY A 81 8.36 2.81 -13.80
N ARG A 82 7.29 3.24 -13.13
CA ARG A 82 6.84 2.71 -11.85
C ARG A 82 5.40 2.26 -11.93
N TRP A 83 5.12 1.20 -11.21
CA TRP A 83 3.76 0.79 -10.90
C TRP A 83 3.34 1.40 -9.56
N HIS A 84 2.24 2.14 -9.56
CA HIS A 84 1.70 2.82 -8.39
C HIS A 84 0.52 2.01 -7.87
N VAL A 85 0.50 1.74 -6.57
CA VAL A 85 -0.62 1.11 -5.87
C VAL A 85 -1.10 2.07 -4.79
N HIS A 86 -2.33 2.57 -4.89
CA HIS A 86 -2.91 3.53 -3.96
C HIS A 86 -4.10 2.87 -3.23
N SER A 87 -4.01 2.66 -1.92
CA SER A 87 -5.11 2.19 -1.09
C SER A 87 -5.87 3.36 -0.48
N MET A 88 -7.18 3.38 -0.65
CA MET A 88 -8.09 4.38 -0.07
C MET A 88 -8.73 3.87 1.22
N GLU A 89 -8.36 2.70 1.74
CA GLU A 89 -8.96 2.13 2.94
C GLU A 89 -8.85 3.07 4.16
N PHE A 90 -7.78 3.86 4.23
CA PHE A 90 -7.58 4.79 5.32
C PHE A 90 -8.45 6.05 5.23
N SER A 91 -9.14 6.27 4.10
CA SER A 91 -9.97 7.45 3.86
C SER A 91 -11.12 7.64 4.85
N GLN A 92 -11.54 6.62 5.61
CA GLN A 92 -12.47 6.78 6.71
C GLN A 92 -12.26 5.78 7.84
N LYS A 93 -11.79 6.29 8.99
CA LYS A 93 -12.41 6.07 10.31
C LYS A 93 -11.81 7.09 11.28
N GLU A 94 -12.60 8.09 11.65
CA GLU A 94 -12.33 8.87 12.85
C GLU A 94 -12.21 7.90 14.03
N PHE A 95 -11.02 7.73 14.58
CA PHE A 95 -10.83 7.05 15.85
C PHE A 95 -10.88 8.10 16.96
N TRP A 96 -12.05 8.22 17.60
CA TRP A 96 -12.17 8.77 18.94
C TRP A 96 -12.37 7.60 19.91
N ALA A 97 -11.40 7.38 20.79
CA ALA A 97 -11.58 6.78 22.11
C ALA A 97 -10.43 7.23 23.01
#